data_AF-A0A8S1RJY6-F1
#
_entry.id   AF-A0A8S1RJY6-F1
#
_cell.length_a   1.000
_cell.length_b   1.000
_cell.length_c   1.000
_cell.angle_alpha   90.00
_cell.angle_beta   90.00
_cell.angle_gamma   90.00
#
_symmetry.space_group_name_H-M   'P 1'
#
loop_
_entity.id
_entity.type
_entity.pdbx_description
1 polymer ?
#
loop_
_entity_poly.entity_id
_entity_poly.type
_entity_poly.pdbx_seq_one_letter_code
_entity_poly.pdbx_strand_id
1 'polypeptide(L)'
;MFRISNVTTIILIVTILISQTSTQTLDEIKDKIVNNWKSIALELIPQQQGDQVYPEYQRRSWNFTTSTEFSTLIENFEDKSGQNRRLTIQGQGEITYQGASDVISGGYLCQFNFSKSAIVTLHTDQFVTAFNTAQQGQDGITWVKDKPEDITKKGVPALQKQANQFFIAYDLIYIRDDFLYMGEVDVFGTEASLENPPKGLCAPLIPFSDDDTPYTKEEVMNNVINGVWSSLTKEVRPGFNNEGKLITTFQTRKISFLSAEGFSLVLTSYPGPGQTSAFLETEVVGIYEWQEEASSVVQGAFFAKFTMTQMYLTPMSDEMAASLNQGLPVGMDPFKNGQKANLTGKNLPAFGMSSDSPSYEDDLVYLKQNRLFLQARPVDGGMLSSIERRTYSLQRDLINPELSFQDLLLLNFIVLLIF
;
A
#
# COMPACT_ATOMS: atom_id res chain seq x y z
N MET A 1 6.02 14.44 52.87
CA MET A 1 5.37 13.43 52.00
C MET A 1 4.51 14.16 50.98
N PHE A 2 5.14 14.72 49.95
CA PHE A 2 4.47 15.46 48.89
C PHE A 2 4.30 14.56 47.66
N ARG A 3 3.04 14.34 47.27
CA ARG A 3 2.53 14.09 45.90
C ARG A 3 3.51 13.47 44.88
N ILE A 4 3.81 12.19 45.01
CA ILE A 4 4.43 11.41 43.91
C ILE A 4 3.35 11.01 42.87
N SER A 5 2.10 10.77 43.29
CA SER A 5 1.04 10.30 42.38
C SER A 5 0.67 11.29 41.26
N ASN A 6 0.71 12.60 41.54
CA ASN A 6 0.28 13.60 40.55
C ASN A 6 1.34 13.84 39.49
N VAL A 7 2.63 13.63 39.80
CA VAL A 7 3.72 13.78 38.83
C VAL A 7 3.70 12.61 37.84
N THR A 8 3.45 11.38 38.32
CA THR A 8 3.35 10.19 37.45
C THR A 8 2.15 10.26 36.50
N THR A 9 0.99 10.73 36.97
CA THR A 9 -0.21 10.89 36.12
C THR A 9 -0.04 12.02 35.09
N ILE A 10 0.61 13.14 35.46
CA ILE A 10 0.86 14.25 34.51
C ILE A 10 1.90 13.83 33.48
N ILE A 11 2.98 13.14 33.87
CA ILE A 11 3.97 12.61 32.92
C ILE A 11 3.30 11.60 31.98
N LEU A 12 2.45 10.70 32.49
CA LEU A 12 1.74 9.72 31.67
C LEU A 12 0.80 10.40 30.63
N ILE A 13 0.05 11.42 31.04
CA ILE A 13 -0.84 12.18 30.13
C ILE A 13 -0.02 12.96 29.10
N VAL A 14 1.09 13.58 29.50
CA VAL A 14 1.98 14.32 28.60
C VAL A 14 2.69 13.38 27.61
N THR A 15 3.14 12.20 28.04
CA THR A 15 3.76 11.20 27.16
C THR A 15 2.75 10.59 26.17
N ILE A 16 1.51 10.35 26.59
CA ILE A 16 0.43 9.89 25.68
C ILE A 16 0.06 10.98 24.66
N LEU A 17 0.07 12.26 25.05
CA LEU A 17 -0.16 13.38 24.13
C LEU A 17 1.00 13.61 23.15
N ILE A 18 2.25 13.42 23.58
CA ILE A 18 3.44 13.61 22.74
C ILE A 18 3.62 12.47 21.73
N SER A 19 3.24 11.23 22.10
CA SER A 19 3.42 10.05 21.24
C SER A 19 2.40 9.95 20.10
N GLN A 20 1.36 10.79 20.05
CA GLN A 20 0.34 10.76 19.00
C GLN A 20 0.49 11.83 17.90
N THR A 21 1.50 12.70 17.94
CA THR A 21 1.53 13.86 17.01
C THR A 21 2.90 14.31 16.49
N SER A 22 4.00 13.58 16.70
CA SER A 22 5.27 13.99 16.06
C SER A 22 5.27 13.61 14.58
N THR A 23 4.79 14.53 13.75
CA THR A 23 4.98 14.48 12.30
C THR A 23 6.46 14.55 12.00
N GLN A 24 6.96 13.64 11.17
CA GLN A 24 8.37 13.60 10.79
C GLN A 24 8.78 14.91 10.12
N THR A 25 9.92 15.44 10.56
CA THR A 25 10.52 16.62 9.94
C THR A 25 11.32 16.23 8.70
N LEU A 26 11.59 17.20 7.82
CA LEU A 26 12.40 16.95 6.63
C LEU A 26 13.82 16.48 6.99
N ASP A 27 14.41 17.05 8.05
CA ASP A 27 15.76 16.69 8.49
C ASP A 27 15.81 15.24 8.99
N GLU A 28 14.80 14.79 9.74
CA GLU A 28 14.68 13.38 10.15
C GLU A 28 14.57 12.42 8.96
N ILE A 29 13.85 12.80 7.90
CA ILE A 29 13.77 11.99 6.67
C ILE A 29 15.11 11.95 5.96
N LYS A 30 15.78 13.10 5.81
CA LYS A 30 17.08 13.18 5.16
C LYS A 30 18.14 12.35 5.89
N ASP A 31 18.09 12.31 7.21
CA ASP A 31 19.00 11.50 8.00
C ASP A 31 18.72 10.00 7.85
N LYS A 32 17.43 9.61 7.83
CA LYS A 32 17.03 8.20 7.77
C LYS A 32 17.07 7.58 6.37
N ILE A 33 16.93 8.37 5.30
CA ILE A 33 16.83 7.84 3.93
C ILE A 33 18.14 7.22 3.44
N VAL A 34 19.28 7.64 3.99
CA VAL A 34 20.63 7.21 3.58
C VAL A 34 20.86 5.74 3.92
N ASN A 35 20.47 4.86 3.00
CA ASN A 35 20.57 3.41 3.13
C ASN A 35 20.41 2.74 1.75
N ASN A 36 20.62 1.42 1.72
CA ASN A 36 20.19 0.56 0.64
C ASN A 36 18.81 -0.01 0.98
N TRP A 37 17.81 0.24 0.13
CA TRP A 37 16.43 -0.17 0.28
C TRP A 37 16.01 -1.09 -0.87
N LYS A 38 15.20 -2.11 -0.60
CA LYS A 38 14.57 -3.00 -1.59
C LYS A 38 13.08 -3.15 -1.31
N SER A 39 12.26 -3.29 -2.34
CA SER A 39 10.84 -3.64 -2.16
C SER A 39 10.72 -4.92 -1.33
N ILE A 40 9.83 -4.90 -0.35
CA ILE A 40 9.56 -6.06 0.53
C ILE A 40 8.92 -7.23 -0.22
N ALA A 41 8.20 -6.94 -1.30
CA ALA A 41 7.53 -7.87 -2.20
C ALA A 41 7.45 -7.24 -3.60
N LEU A 42 6.83 -7.95 -4.56
CA LEU A 42 6.39 -7.30 -5.79
C LEU A 42 5.30 -6.27 -5.47
N GLU A 43 5.40 -5.13 -6.12
CA GLU A 43 4.44 -4.03 -6.03
C GLU A 43 3.45 -4.16 -7.19
N LEU A 44 2.16 -4.01 -6.89
CA LEU A 44 1.08 -4.06 -7.87
C LEU A 44 0.79 -2.65 -8.38
N ILE A 45 1.07 -2.39 -9.66
CA ILE A 45 0.89 -1.10 -10.30
C ILE A 45 -0.25 -1.21 -11.33
N PRO A 46 -1.33 -0.43 -11.21
CA PRO A 46 -2.36 -0.39 -12.24
C PRO A 46 -1.83 0.27 -13.52
N GLN A 47 -2.29 -0.21 -14.67
CA GLN A 47 -2.02 0.38 -15.98
C GLN A 47 -3.30 0.45 -16.79
N GLN A 48 -3.76 1.66 -17.10
CA GLN A 48 -4.94 1.86 -17.92
C GLN A 48 -4.62 1.76 -19.41
N GLN A 49 -5.41 0.96 -20.13
CA GLN A 49 -5.42 0.91 -21.59
C GLN A 49 -6.88 0.94 -22.08
N GLY A 50 -7.29 2.08 -22.64
CA GLY A 50 -8.70 2.32 -22.96
C GLY A 50 -9.56 2.36 -21.69
N ASP A 51 -10.66 1.60 -21.67
CA ASP A 51 -11.55 1.48 -20.51
C ASP A 51 -11.15 0.35 -19.54
N GLN A 52 -10.04 -0.36 -19.81
CA GLN A 52 -9.57 -1.47 -18.98
C GLN A 52 -8.34 -1.08 -18.18
N VAL A 53 -8.20 -1.68 -16.99
CA VAL A 53 -7.02 -1.56 -16.14
C VAL A 53 -6.40 -2.93 -15.97
N TYR A 54 -5.10 -3.02 -16.26
CA TYR A 54 -4.33 -4.24 -16.15
C TYR A 54 -3.29 -4.13 -15.03
N PRO A 55 -2.95 -5.25 -14.38
CA PRO A 55 -1.90 -5.25 -13.38
C PRO A 55 -0.53 -5.26 -14.08
N GLU A 56 0.37 -4.42 -13.59
CA GLU A 56 1.80 -4.52 -13.81
C GLU A 56 2.47 -4.80 -12.46
N TYR A 57 3.55 -5.58 -12.47
CA TYR A 57 4.28 -5.90 -11.24
C TYR A 57 5.63 -5.22 -11.28
N GLN A 58 6.05 -4.63 -10.16
CA GLN A 58 7.29 -3.89 -10.05
C GLN A 58 8.11 -4.34 -8.85
N ARG A 59 9.43 -4.31 -8.99
CA ARG A 59 10.39 -4.38 -7.88
C ARG A 59 11.34 -3.21 -8.00
N ARG A 60 11.63 -2.58 -6.87
CA ARG A 60 12.54 -1.44 -6.78
C ARG A 60 13.66 -1.72 -5.80
N SER A 61 14.83 -1.19 -6.09
CA SER A 61 15.94 -1.10 -5.15
C SER A 61 16.56 0.27 -5.28
N TRP A 62 16.74 0.94 -4.15
CA TRP A 62 17.30 2.29 -4.07
C TRP A 62 18.51 2.28 -3.16
N ASN A 63 19.58 2.93 -3.57
CA ASN A 63 20.72 3.22 -2.72
C ASN A 63 20.88 4.73 -2.65
N PHE A 64 20.54 5.29 -1.50
CA PHE A 64 20.76 6.70 -1.21
C PHE A 64 22.10 6.85 -0.51
N THR A 65 23.11 7.33 -1.23
CA THR A 65 24.47 7.53 -0.70
C THR A 65 24.57 8.79 0.14
N THR A 66 23.71 9.76 -0.13
CA THR A 66 23.49 10.97 0.66
C THR A 66 22.00 11.27 0.66
N SER A 67 21.55 12.25 1.46
CA SER A 67 20.15 12.65 1.49
C SER A 67 19.66 13.34 0.20
N THR A 68 20.57 13.60 -0.75
CA THR A 68 20.28 14.29 -2.03
C THR A 68 20.70 13.49 -3.26
N GLU A 69 21.35 12.33 -3.10
CA GLU A 69 21.86 11.53 -4.22
C GLU A 69 21.37 10.08 -4.11
N PHE A 70 21.07 9.48 -5.26
CA PHE A 70 20.62 8.10 -5.32
C PHE A 70 21.20 7.34 -6.51
N SER A 71 21.19 6.02 -6.37
CA SER A 71 21.15 5.07 -7.48
C SER A 71 19.95 4.15 -7.31
N THR A 72 19.39 3.67 -8.41
CA THR A 72 18.19 2.84 -8.40
C THR A 72 18.21 1.75 -9.46
N LEU A 73 17.54 0.65 -9.16
CA LEU A 73 17.17 -0.41 -10.08
C LEU A 73 15.65 -0.60 -9.95
N ILE A 74 14.94 -0.40 -11.06
CA ILE A 74 13.50 -0.63 -11.16
C ILE A 74 13.29 -1.73 -12.20
N GLU A 75 12.67 -2.81 -11.79
CA GLU A 75 12.34 -3.95 -12.63
C GLU A 75 10.82 -4.07 -12.74
N ASN A 76 10.29 -4.08 -13.95
CA ASN A 76 8.89 -4.38 -14.21
C ASN A 76 8.72 -5.77 -14.80
N PHE A 77 7.61 -6.43 -14.46
CA PHE A 77 7.29 -7.80 -14.83
C PHE A 77 5.89 -7.89 -15.44
N GLU A 78 5.72 -8.82 -16.37
CA GLU A 78 4.42 -9.10 -17.00
C GLU A 78 3.52 -9.99 -16.13
N ASP A 79 4.10 -10.61 -15.10
CA ASP A 79 3.43 -11.63 -14.33
C ASP A 79 3.68 -11.50 -12.81
N LYS A 80 2.74 -12.05 -12.05
CA LYS A 80 2.71 -12.01 -10.59
C LYS A 80 3.76 -12.84 -9.88
N SER A 81 4.50 -13.71 -10.59
CA SER A 81 5.62 -14.46 -10.01
C SER A 81 6.92 -13.67 -10.01
N GLY A 82 7.00 -12.59 -10.79
CA GLY A 82 8.22 -11.78 -10.91
C GLY A 82 9.35 -12.49 -11.66
N GLN A 83 9.01 -13.42 -12.56
CA GLN A 83 10.00 -14.16 -13.34
C GLN A 83 10.15 -13.59 -14.76
N ASN A 84 9.08 -13.10 -15.39
CA ASN A 84 9.12 -12.56 -16.74
C ASN A 84 9.27 -11.05 -16.70
N ARG A 85 10.52 -10.59 -16.66
CA ARG A 85 10.86 -9.16 -16.76
C ARG A 85 10.43 -8.63 -18.14
N ARG A 86 9.91 -7.41 -18.15
CA ARG A 86 9.60 -6.64 -19.39
C ARG A 86 10.46 -5.42 -19.58
N LEU A 87 10.78 -4.72 -18.49
CA LEU A 87 11.50 -3.45 -18.52
C LEU A 87 12.39 -3.37 -17.29
N THR A 88 13.64 -2.97 -17.50
CA THR A 88 14.55 -2.60 -16.43
C THR A 88 15.01 -1.16 -16.62
N ILE A 89 14.92 -0.36 -15.57
CA ILE A 89 15.47 0.99 -15.51
C ILE A 89 16.56 1.01 -14.43
N GLN A 90 17.78 1.33 -14.83
CA GLN A 90 18.89 1.62 -13.91
C GLN A 90 19.16 3.11 -13.94
N GLY A 91 19.19 3.75 -12.78
CA GLY A 91 19.26 5.20 -12.68
C GLY A 91 20.26 5.68 -11.65
N GLN A 92 20.84 6.85 -11.88
CA GLN A 92 21.58 7.61 -10.89
C GLN A 92 21.27 9.09 -11.04
N GLY A 93 21.21 9.78 -9.90
CA GLY A 93 20.92 11.20 -9.93
C GLY A 93 20.68 11.81 -8.57
N GLU A 94 19.80 12.80 -8.55
CA GLU A 94 19.58 13.70 -7.42
C GLU A 94 18.09 13.77 -7.04
N ILE A 95 17.82 13.81 -5.75
CA ILE A 95 16.48 14.00 -5.19
C ILE A 95 16.31 15.45 -4.73
N THR A 96 15.19 16.07 -5.08
CA THR A 96 14.78 17.39 -4.58
C THR A 96 13.46 17.29 -3.84
N TYR A 97 13.42 17.74 -2.59
CA TYR A 97 12.23 17.74 -1.74
C TYR A 97 11.36 18.96 -2.07
N GLN A 98 10.16 18.71 -2.61
CA GLN A 98 9.24 19.73 -3.09
C GLN A 98 8.39 20.34 -1.97
N GLY A 99 8.23 19.63 -0.85
CA GLY A 99 7.46 20.08 0.30
C GLY A 99 6.81 18.93 1.06
N ALA A 100 6.17 19.26 2.17
CA ALA A 100 5.36 18.30 2.92
C ALA A 100 4.17 17.84 2.08
N SER A 101 3.75 16.59 2.26
CA SER A 101 2.60 16.01 1.58
C SER A 101 1.29 16.46 2.22
N ASP A 102 0.35 16.87 1.37
CA ASP A 102 -1.04 17.14 1.78
C ASP A 102 -1.85 15.85 2.02
N VAL A 103 -1.30 14.70 1.63
CA VAL A 103 -1.98 13.39 1.68
C VAL A 103 -1.51 12.57 2.87
N ILE A 104 -0.20 12.56 3.14
CA ILE A 104 0.42 11.78 4.20
C ILE A 104 1.13 12.71 5.16
N SER A 105 0.58 12.83 6.37
CA SER A 105 1.21 13.62 7.43
C SER A 105 2.63 13.10 7.74
N GLY A 106 3.62 13.99 7.70
CA GLY A 106 5.04 13.65 7.85
C GLY A 106 5.70 13.06 6.59
N GLY A 107 4.97 12.86 5.50
CA GLY A 107 5.55 12.49 4.19
C GLY A 107 5.96 13.73 3.39
N TYR A 108 6.90 13.59 2.45
CA TYR A 108 7.39 14.68 1.60
C TYR A 108 7.35 14.30 0.13
N LEU A 109 6.74 15.17 -0.68
CA LEU A 109 6.79 15.04 -2.14
C LEU A 109 8.22 15.31 -2.59
N CYS A 110 8.74 14.43 -3.43
CA CYS A 110 10.10 14.44 -3.91
C CYS A 110 10.12 14.35 -5.44
N GLN A 111 11.07 15.04 -6.04
CA GLN A 111 11.39 14.93 -7.46
C GLN A 111 12.72 14.20 -7.60
N PHE A 112 12.71 13.08 -8.32
CA PHE A 112 13.87 12.28 -8.66
C PHE A 112 14.34 12.65 -10.05
N ASN A 113 15.50 13.30 -10.12
CA ASN A 113 16.14 13.67 -11.37
C ASN A 113 17.21 12.64 -11.70
N PHE A 114 17.04 11.87 -12.76
CA PHE A 114 18.05 10.92 -13.25
C PHE A 114 19.14 11.67 -14.03
N SER A 115 19.83 12.57 -13.32
CA SER A 115 20.76 13.56 -13.88
C SER A 115 22.14 13.01 -14.22
N LYS A 116 22.53 11.89 -13.61
CA LYS A 116 23.86 11.27 -13.79
C LYS A 116 23.81 10.11 -14.77
N SER A 117 22.81 9.23 -14.65
CA SER A 117 22.57 8.16 -15.63
C SER A 117 21.11 7.71 -15.64
N ALA A 118 20.65 7.30 -16.82
CA ALA A 118 19.40 6.57 -17.01
C ALA A 118 19.63 5.53 -18.11
N ILE A 119 19.63 4.26 -17.73
CA ILE A 119 19.81 3.11 -18.62
C ILE A 119 18.52 2.32 -18.64
N VAL A 120 18.03 2.01 -19.83
CA VAL A 120 16.81 1.23 -20.04
C VAL A 120 17.12 -0.03 -20.81
N THR A 121 16.59 -1.16 -20.35
CA THR A 121 16.65 -2.45 -21.06
C THR A 121 15.23 -2.98 -21.25
N LEU A 122 14.89 -3.33 -22.49
CA LEU A 122 13.62 -3.95 -22.84
C LEU A 122 13.81 -5.46 -22.95
N HIS A 123 12.95 -6.23 -22.28
CA HIS A 123 13.12 -7.68 -22.13
C HIS A 123 12.10 -8.50 -22.94
N THR A 124 11.10 -7.86 -23.55
CA THR A 124 10.11 -8.55 -24.39
C THR A 124 10.02 -7.95 -25.78
N ASP A 125 9.73 -8.82 -26.76
CA ASP A 125 9.60 -8.43 -28.17
C ASP A 125 8.43 -7.44 -28.38
N GLN A 126 7.38 -7.57 -27.57
CA GLN A 126 6.26 -6.63 -27.54
C GLN A 126 6.73 -5.22 -27.17
N PHE A 127 7.53 -5.08 -26.11
CA PHE A 127 8.07 -3.80 -25.67
C PHE A 127 9.04 -3.21 -26.68
N VAL A 128 9.95 -4.03 -27.23
CA VAL A 128 10.87 -3.60 -28.29
C VAL A 128 10.11 -3.07 -29.50
N THR A 129 9.05 -3.77 -29.92
CA THR A 129 8.19 -3.33 -31.02
C THR A 129 7.51 -2.01 -30.68
N ALA A 130 6.86 -1.90 -29.52
CA ALA A 130 6.17 -0.70 -29.09
C ALA A 130 7.10 0.53 -29.02
N PHE A 131 8.29 0.38 -28.43
CA PHE A 131 9.28 1.46 -28.32
C PHE A 131 9.83 1.87 -29.69
N ASN A 132 10.15 0.92 -30.57
CA ASN A 132 10.60 1.23 -31.92
C ASN A 132 9.49 1.88 -32.76
N THR A 133 8.22 1.47 -32.58
CA THR A 133 7.07 2.12 -33.22
C THR A 133 6.91 3.56 -32.74
N ALA A 134 6.98 3.81 -31.43
CA ALA A 134 6.89 5.16 -30.86
C ALA A 134 8.04 6.08 -31.32
N GLN A 135 9.19 5.50 -31.69
CA GLN A 135 10.37 6.22 -32.18
C GLN A 135 10.30 6.54 -33.69
N GLN A 136 9.39 5.93 -34.46
CA GLN A 136 9.35 6.11 -35.91
C GLN A 136 9.22 7.58 -36.32
N GLY A 137 10.09 8.01 -37.23
CA GLY A 137 10.13 9.40 -37.71
C GLY A 137 10.87 10.37 -36.79
N GLN A 138 11.55 9.88 -35.73
CA GLN A 138 12.37 10.68 -34.83
C GLN A 138 13.79 10.11 -34.75
N ASP A 139 14.80 11.00 -34.74
CA ASP A 139 16.17 10.60 -34.44
C ASP A 139 16.25 10.01 -33.03
N GLY A 140 16.87 8.85 -32.87
CA GLY A 140 16.97 8.22 -31.56
C GLY A 140 17.50 6.79 -31.57
N ILE A 141 16.98 6.00 -30.64
CA ILE A 141 17.48 4.68 -30.30
C ILE A 141 16.76 3.64 -31.15
N THR A 142 17.52 2.73 -31.76
CA THR A 142 16.94 1.46 -32.23
C THR A 142 16.99 0.47 -31.08
N TRP A 143 15.83 0.16 -30.52
CA TRP A 143 15.70 -0.74 -29.38
C TRP A 143 15.91 -2.18 -29.82
N VAL A 144 16.71 -2.90 -29.04
CA VAL A 144 17.00 -4.32 -29.22
C VAL A 144 16.73 -5.02 -27.90
N LYS A 145 16.07 -6.18 -27.97
CA LYS A 145 15.75 -7.00 -26.79
C LYS A 145 17.02 -7.32 -26.00
N ASP A 146 16.93 -7.19 -24.68
CA ASP A 146 17.98 -7.43 -23.69
C ASP A 146 19.25 -6.58 -23.86
N LYS A 147 19.21 -5.55 -24.71
CA LYS A 147 20.32 -4.61 -24.88
C LYS A 147 20.08 -3.36 -24.03
N PRO A 148 20.97 -3.03 -23.08
CA PRO A 148 20.87 -1.79 -22.33
C PRO A 148 21.16 -0.59 -23.23
N GLU A 149 20.32 0.44 -23.12
CA GLU A 149 20.47 1.70 -23.83
C GLU A 149 20.53 2.85 -22.84
N ASP A 150 21.59 3.66 -22.92
CA ASP A 150 21.69 4.90 -22.16
C ASP A 150 20.79 5.97 -22.80
N ILE A 151 19.82 6.43 -22.03
CA ILE A 151 18.81 7.41 -22.41
C ILE A 151 19.02 8.77 -21.75
N THR A 152 20.09 8.95 -20.97
CA THR A 152 20.33 10.15 -20.14
C THR A 152 20.15 11.43 -20.93
N LYS A 153 20.68 11.48 -22.17
CA LYS A 153 20.56 12.63 -23.08
C LYS A 153 19.64 12.39 -24.27
N LYS A 154 19.13 11.17 -24.46
CA LYS A 154 18.32 10.79 -25.62
C LYS A 154 16.83 11.03 -25.35
N GLY A 155 16.08 11.36 -26.38
CA GLY A 155 14.62 11.35 -26.33
C GLY A 155 14.09 9.91 -26.36
N VAL A 156 13.05 9.64 -25.58
CA VAL A 156 12.35 8.34 -25.56
C VAL A 156 10.85 8.62 -25.50
N PRO A 157 10.17 8.74 -26.66
CA PRO A 157 8.76 9.09 -26.72
C PRO A 157 7.85 8.11 -25.96
N ALA A 158 8.19 6.82 -25.96
CA ALA A 158 7.47 5.78 -25.22
C ALA A 158 7.47 5.99 -23.70
N LEU A 159 8.43 6.77 -23.18
CA LEU A 159 8.53 7.18 -21.77
C LEU A 159 8.24 8.68 -21.60
N GLN A 160 7.64 9.33 -22.61
CA GLN A 160 7.34 10.76 -22.63
C GLN A 160 8.57 11.66 -22.37
N LYS A 161 9.78 11.13 -22.60
CA LYS A 161 11.04 11.83 -22.29
C LYS A 161 11.55 12.58 -23.52
N GLN A 162 11.79 13.88 -23.38
CA GLN A 162 12.44 14.66 -24.45
C GLN A 162 13.97 14.54 -24.43
N ALA A 163 14.59 14.81 -25.58
CA ALA A 163 16.04 14.83 -25.72
C ALA A 163 16.66 15.95 -24.87
N ASN A 164 17.84 15.69 -24.31
CA ASN A 164 18.59 16.61 -23.43
C ASN A 164 17.84 17.09 -22.18
N GLN A 165 16.72 16.45 -21.82
CA GLN A 165 16.08 16.61 -20.52
C GLN A 165 16.37 15.40 -19.63
N PHE A 166 16.37 15.60 -18.31
CA PHE A 166 16.45 14.49 -17.38
C PHE A 166 15.19 13.64 -17.47
N PHE A 167 15.34 12.33 -17.24
CA PHE A 167 14.18 11.53 -16.86
C PHE A 167 13.81 11.94 -15.43
N ILE A 168 12.56 12.36 -15.24
CA ILE A 168 12.07 12.90 -13.97
C ILE A 168 10.94 12.00 -13.49
N ALA A 169 10.97 11.63 -12.22
CA ALA A 169 9.86 10.98 -11.53
C ALA A 169 9.49 11.77 -10.29
N TYR A 170 8.20 11.89 -9.99
CA TYR A 170 7.73 12.40 -8.71
C TYR A 170 7.30 11.24 -7.84
N ASP A 171 7.67 11.28 -6.58
CA ASP A 171 7.28 10.25 -5.62
C ASP A 171 7.12 10.85 -4.22
N LEU A 172 6.48 10.12 -3.33
CA LEU A 172 6.36 10.47 -1.93
C LEU A 172 7.46 9.75 -1.13
N ILE A 173 8.05 10.40 -0.13
CA ILE A 173 8.95 9.74 0.82
C ILE A 173 8.39 9.88 2.22
N TYR A 174 8.29 8.74 2.90
CA TYR A 174 7.89 8.66 4.30
C TYR A 174 8.63 7.48 4.94
N ILE A 175 9.31 7.68 6.07
CA ILE A 175 10.17 6.63 6.67
C ILE A 175 9.75 6.38 8.11
N ARG A 176 9.19 5.21 8.41
CA ARG A 176 8.79 4.87 9.78
C ARG A 176 9.47 3.60 10.23
N ASP A 177 10.19 3.70 11.35
CA ASP A 177 11.09 2.66 11.83
C ASP A 177 12.09 2.32 10.71
N ASP A 178 12.27 1.04 10.38
CA ASP A 178 13.12 0.59 9.27
C ASP A 178 12.34 0.33 7.96
N PHE A 179 11.29 1.13 7.69
CA PHE A 179 10.49 0.99 6.48
C PHE A 179 10.44 2.31 5.72
N LEU A 180 10.94 2.28 4.47
CA LEU A 180 10.83 3.37 3.52
C LEU A 180 9.55 3.17 2.70
N TYR A 181 8.61 4.07 2.85
CA TYR A 181 7.40 4.09 2.05
C TYR A 181 7.56 5.08 0.90
N MET A 182 7.22 4.62 -0.30
CA MET A 182 7.09 5.46 -1.47
C MET A 182 5.61 5.64 -1.84
N GLY A 183 5.32 6.53 -2.77
CA GLY A 183 3.98 6.93 -3.17
C GLY A 183 3.23 5.87 -3.96
N GLU A 184 1.92 5.84 -3.74
CA GLU A 184 0.96 5.06 -4.53
C GLU A 184 0.20 6.01 -5.46
N VAL A 185 0.03 5.63 -6.73
CA VAL A 185 -0.78 6.37 -7.72
C VAL A 185 -2.26 5.99 -7.60
N ASP A 186 -3.11 6.57 -8.44
CA ASP A 186 -4.52 6.18 -8.48
C ASP A 186 -4.73 4.77 -9.11
N VAL A 187 -5.97 4.30 -9.12
CA VAL A 187 -6.32 2.96 -9.62
C VAL A 187 -6.22 2.82 -11.14
N PHE A 188 -5.86 3.91 -11.84
CA PHE A 188 -5.67 3.94 -13.28
C PHE A 188 -4.19 3.96 -13.67
N GLY A 189 -3.30 4.13 -12.69
CA GLY A 189 -1.86 4.22 -12.94
C GLY A 189 -1.44 5.59 -13.44
N THR A 190 -2.22 6.65 -13.18
CA THR A 190 -1.87 8.00 -13.62
C THR A 190 -0.53 8.41 -13.03
N GLU A 191 0.43 8.75 -13.89
CA GLU A 191 1.78 9.14 -13.47
C GLU A 191 1.73 10.29 -12.45
N ALA A 192 2.61 10.18 -11.46
CA ALA A 192 2.75 11.21 -10.44
C ALA A 192 3.46 12.45 -11.01
N SER A 193 2.93 13.62 -10.71
CA SER A 193 3.52 14.92 -11.02
C SER A 193 3.39 15.89 -9.85
N LEU A 194 3.87 17.13 -10.01
CA LEU A 194 3.66 18.17 -9.02
C LEU A 194 2.17 18.53 -8.87
N GLU A 195 1.44 18.55 -9.98
CA GLU A 195 0.00 18.82 -10.06
C GLU A 195 -0.85 17.59 -9.73
N ASN A 196 -0.30 16.39 -9.93
CA ASN A 196 -0.93 15.12 -9.61
C ASN A 196 -0.02 14.30 -8.66
N PRO A 197 0.15 14.71 -7.39
CA PRO A 197 1.01 14.00 -6.46
C PRO A 197 0.43 12.61 -6.15
N PRO A 198 1.27 11.68 -5.64
CA PRO A 198 0.83 10.38 -5.15
C PRO A 198 -0.35 10.48 -4.19
N LYS A 199 -1.26 9.51 -4.27
CA LYS A 199 -2.55 9.47 -3.55
C LYS A 199 -2.49 8.64 -2.26
N GLY A 200 -1.40 7.92 -2.04
CA GLY A 200 -1.19 7.07 -0.86
C GLY A 200 0.27 6.68 -0.71
N LEU A 201 0.52 5.59 0.00
CA LEU A 201 1.85 4.96 0.03
C LEU A 201 1.67 3.49 -0.32
N CYS A 202 2.60 2.99 -1.12
CA CYS A 202 2.70 1.60 -1.52
C CYS A 202 3.15 0.70 -0.35
N ALA A 203 3.26 -0.60 -0.61
CA ALA A 203 4.01 -1.48 0.27
C ALA A 203 5.45 -0.95 0.43
N PRO A 204 6.04 -1.01 1.64
CA PRO A 204 7.31 -0.38 1.92
C PRO A 204 8.47 -1.12 1.26
N LEU A 205 9.55 -0.38 1.12
CA LEU A 205 10.89 -0.91 0.95
C LEU A 205 11.52 -1.10 2.33
N ILE A 206 12.38 -2.11 2.42
CA ILE A 206 13.12 -2.47 3.63
C ILE A 206 14.64 -2.36 3.37
N PRO A 207 15.46 -2.17 4.40
CA PRO A 207 16.91 -2.18 4.24
C PRO A 207 17.41 -3.50 3.63
N PHE A 208 18.53 -3.44 2.91
CA PHE A 208 19.29 -4.65 2.61
C PHE A 208 19.97 -5.13 3.90
N SER A 209 19.42 -6.16 4.54
CA SER A 209 20.07 -6.90 5.63
C SER A 209 20.41 -8.33 5.22
N ASP A 210 21.54 -8.84 5.71
CA ASP A 210 21.96 -10.23 5.54
C ASP A 210 21.21 -11.19 6.49
N ASP A 211 20.60 -10.66 7.54
CA ASP A 211 19.81 -11.41 8.52
C ASP A 211 18.31 -11.10 8.34
N ASP A 212 17.73 -11.71 7.31
CA ASP A 212 16.29 -11.63 7.04
C ASP A 212 15.67 -13.03 7.07
N THR A 213 15.80 -13.70 8.22
CA THR A 213 15.13 -14.98 8.45
C THR A 213 13.62 -14.74 8.56
N PRO A 214 12.80 -15.21 7.61
CA PRO A 214 11.37 -14.99 7.67
C PRO A 214 10.74 -15.80 8.79
N TYR A 215 9.65 -15.28 9.38
CA TYR A 215 8.89 -16.05 10.36
C TYR A 215 8.37 -17.36 9.75
N THR A 216 8.36 -18.40 10.57
CA THR A 216 7.64 -19.65 10.31
C THR A 216 6.13 -19.42 10.38
N LYS A 217 5.36 -20.35 9.82
CA LYS A 217 3.87 -20.30 9.87
C LYS A 217 3.38 -20.22 11.31
N GLU A 218 3.95 -21.03 12.20
CA GLU A 218 3.60 -21.04 13.63
C GLU A 218 3.91 -19.71 14.31
N GLU A 219 5.06 -19.10 14.02
CA GLU A 219 5.39 -17.77 14.54
C GLU A 219 4.42 -16.70 14.03
N VAL A 220 4.07 -16.71 12.74
CA VAL A 220 3.07 -15.78 12.21
C VAL A 220 1.74 -15.97 12.94
N MET A 221 1.25 -17.21 13.03
CA MET A 221 -0.01 -17.54 13.72
C MET A 221 -0.04 -17.04 15.17
N ASN A 222 1.02 -17.33 15.93
CA ASN A 222 1.12 -16.97 17.34
C ASN A 222 1.26 -15.47 17.58
N ASN A 223 1.85 -14.72 16.63
CA ASN A 223 2.03 -13.29 16.77
C ASN A 223 0.83 -12.47 16.29
N VAL A 224 -0.03 -13.00 15.40
CA VAL A 224 -1.22 -12.27 14.93
C VAL A 224 -2.46 -12.50 15.80
N ILE A 225 -2.57 -13.68 16.42
CA ILE A 225 -3.73 -14.07 17.24
C ILE A 225 -3.94 -13.11 18.41
N ASN A 226 -5.20 -12.78 18.72
CA ASN A 226 -5.58 -11.79 19.73
C ASN A 226 -5.02 -10.38 19.47
N GLY A 227 -4.42 -10.14 18.30
CA GLY A 227 -3.90 -8.85 17.88
C GLY A 227 -4.97 -8.00 17.20
N VAL A 228 -4.87 -6.70 17.41
CA VAL A 228 -5.63 -5.67 16.69
C VAL A 228 -4.66 -4.93 15.79
N TRP A 229 -4.92 -4.88 14.50
CA TRP A 229 -4.02 -4.32 13.50
C TRP A 229 -4.75 -3.26 12.69
N SER A 230 -4.17 -2.05 12.61
CA SER A 230 -4.83 -0.89 11.98
C SER A 230 -3.94 -0.25 10.92
N SER A 231 -4.55 0.27 9.85
CA SER A 231 -3.81 0.95 8.77
C SER A 231 -3.02 2.14 9.30
N LEU A 232 -1.80 2.29 8.81
CA LEU A 232 -0.96 3.44 9.11
C LEU A 232 -1.53 4.75 8.55
N THR A 233 -2.05 4.71 7.32
CA THR A 233 -2.83 5.81 6.70
C THR A 233 -3.91 5.24 5.80
N LYS A 234 -4.66 6.11 5.13
CA LYS A 234 -5.56 5.70 4.04
C LYS A 234 -4.77 5.01 2.92
N GLU A 235 -5.39 3.99 2.34
CA GLU A 235 -4.92 3.19 1.23
C GLU A 235 -5.75 3.54 -0.02
N VAL A 236 -5.11 3.57 -1.19
CA VAL A 236 -5.83 3.71 -2.46
C VAL A 236 -6.52 2.39 -2.78
N ARG A 237 -7.79 2.45 -3.18
CA ARG A 237 -8.59 1.25 -3.45
C ARG A 237 -9.42 1.38 -4.71
N PRO A 238 -9.45 0.34 -5.57
CA PRO A 238 -10.45 0.25 -6.62
C PRO A 238 -11.85 0.13 -6.00
N GLY A 239 -12.76 0.98 -6.46
CA GLY A 239 -14.18 0.92 -6.15
C GLY A 239 -15.01 1.10 -7.40
N PHE A 240 -16.34 1.05 -7.28
CA PHE A 240 -17.25 1.22 -8.40
C PHE A 240 -18.29 2.29 -8.10
N ASN A 241 -18.61 3.10 -9.10
CA ASN A 241 -19.75 4.02 -9.03
C ASN A 241 -21.08 3.25 -9.26
N ASN A 242 -22.20 3.96 -9.19
CA ASN A 242 -23.54 3.37 -9.38
C ASN A 242 -23.79 2.80 -10.80
N GLU A 243 -22.94 3.15 -11.78
CA GLU A 243 -22.97 2.63 -13.15
C GLU A 243 -22.08 1.39 -13.32
N GLY A 244 -21.38 0.96 -12.26
CA GLY A 244 -20.40 -0.13 -12.30
C GLY A 244 -19.05 0.26 -12.91
N LYS A 245 -18.78 1.56 -13.08
CA LYS A 245 -17.48 2.05 -13.57
C LYS A 245 -16.46 2.12 -12.44
N LEU A 246 -15.25 1.66 -12.72
CA LEU A 246 -14.11 1.74 -11.80
C LEU A 246 -13.85 3.20 -11.40
N ILE A 247 -13.64 3.44 -10.11
CA ILE A 247 -13.27 4.73 -9.51
C ILE A 247 -12.20 4.52 -8.45
N THR A 248 -11.41 5.57 -8.20
CA THR A 248 -10.48 5.63 -7.06
C THR A 248 -11.26 5.89 -5.78
N THR A 249 -11.10 5.03 -4.79
CA THR A 249 -11.62 5.21 -3.43
C THR A 249 -10.47 5.14 -2.42
N PHE A 250 -10.72 5.58 -1.19
CA PHE A 250 -9.72 5.61 -0.13
C PHE A 250 -10.25 4.92 1.10
N GLN A 251 -9.48 4.00 1.69
CA GLN A 251 -9.94 3.22 2.83
C GLN A 251 -8.89 3.13 3.93
N THR A 252 -9.33 3.06 5.18
CA THR A 252 -8.53 2.55 6.30
C THR A 252 -9.11 1.24 6.77
N ARG A 253 -8.27 0.37 7.33
CA ARG A 253 -8.65 -0.93 7.83
C ARG A 253 -8.29 -1.10 9.29
N LYS A 254 -9.13 -1.83 10.00
CA LYS A 254 -8.83 -2.38 11.31
C LYS A 254 -9.25 -3.83 11.34
N ILE A 255 -8.28 -4.74 11.39
CA ILE A 255 -8.53 -6.18 11.54
C ILE A 255 -8.21 -6.61 12.97
N SER A 256 -9.08 -7.41 13.57
CA SER A 256 -8.84 -8.03 14.87
C SER A 256 -8.94 -9.53 14.72
N PHE A 257 -7.90 -10.25 15.13
CA PHE A 257 -7.93 -11.71 15.24
C PHE A 257 -8.51 -12.04 16.61
N LEU A 258 -9.79 -12.44 16.64
CA LEU A 258 -10.58 -12.61 17.86
C LEU A 258 -10.24 -13.90 18.61
N SER A 259 -9.78 -14.91 17.87
CA SER A 259 -9.35 -16.22 18.36
C SER A 259 -8.45 -16.88 17.32
N ALA A 260 -8.10 -18.16 17.49
CA ALA A 260 -7.32 -18.92 16.53
C ALA A 260 -8.00 -19.10 15.16
N GLU A 261 -9.32 -18.90 15.11
CA GLU A 261 -10.14 -19.10 13.91
C GLU A 261 -11.08 -17.94 13.63
N GLY A 262 -11.28 -17.01 14.57
CA GLY A 262 -12.23 -15.90 14.42
C GLY A 262 -11.54 -14.59 14.06
N PHE A 263 -12.16 -13.80 13.17
CA PHE A 263 -11.69 -12.45 12.86
C PHE A 263 -12.85 -11.44 12.76
N SER A 264 -12.50 -10.16 12.89
CA SER A 264 -13.33 -9.04 12.47
C SER A 264 -12.50 -8.05 11.66
N LEU A 265 -13.11 -7.41 10.66
CA LEU A 265 -12.51 -6.39 9.81
C LEU A 265 -13.45 -5.20 9.72
N VAL A 266 -12.96 -4.02 10.05
CA VAL A 266 -13.65 -2.75 9.82
C VAL A 266 -12.93 -2.02 8.69
N LEU A 267 -13.67 -1.65 7.65
CA LEU A 267 -13.23 -0.81 6.54
C LEU A 267 -13.93 0.55 6.66
N THR A 268 -13.17 1.63 6.72
CA THR A 268 -13.72 3.00 6.73
C THR A 268 -13.33 3.68 5.42
N SER A 269 -14.31 4.16 4.65
CA SER A 269 -14.11 4.74 3.33
C SER A 269 -14.21 6.27 3.33
N TYR A 270 -13.36 6.91 2.54
CA TYR A 270 -13.20 8.36 2.44
C TYR A 270 -13.28 8.82 0.98
N PRO A 271 -13.82 10.04 0.73
CA PRO A 271 -14.02 10.52 -0.64
C PRO A 271 -12.72 10.97 -1.30
N GLY A 272 -11.65 11.16 -0.52
CA GLY A 272 -10.37 11.61 -1.01
C GLY A 272 -9.22 11.32 -0.03
N PRO A 273 -7.98 11.43 -0.50
CA PRO A 273 -6.80 11.05 0.26
C PRO A 273 -6.58 11.93 1.50
N GLY A 274 -6.71 13.26 1.35
CA GLY A 274 -6.59 14.23 2.44
C GLY A 274 -7.86 14.45 3.27
N GLN A 275 -8.98 13.80 2.93
CA GLN A 275 -10.27 14.06 3.57
C GLN A 275 -10.40 13.30 4.89
N THR A 276 -10.87 13.94 5.96
CA THR A 276 -11.01 13.31 7.29
C THR A 276 -12.41 12.74 7.53
N SER A 277 -13.42 13.25 6.83
CA SER A 277 -14.80 12.77 6.96
C SER A 277 -14.99 11.48 6.17
N ALA A 278 -15.23 10.38 6.87
CA ALA A 278 -15.64 9.13 6.27
C ALA A 278 -17.07 9.26 5.72
N PHE A 279 -17.39 8.52 4.65
CA PHE A 279 -18.75 8.45 4.12
C PHE A 279 -19.39 7.07 4.34
N LEU A 280 -18.60 6.02 4.59
CA LEU A 280 -19.08 4.66 4.76
C LEU A 280 -18.16 3.86 5.68
N GLU A 281 -18.75 3.07 6.55
CA GLU A 281 -18.07 2.02 7.29
C GLU A 281 -18.69 0.65 6.95
N THR A 282 -17.84 -0.33 6.67
CA THR A 282 -18.23 -1.72 6.47
C THR A 282 -17.54 -2.57 7.53
N GLU A 283 -18.31 -3.36 8.25
CA GLU A 283 -17.78 -4.33 9.21
C GLU A 283 -18.08 -5.73 8.75
N VAL A 284 -17.07 -6.59 8.80
CA VAL A 284 -17.14 -8.00 8.45
C VAL A 284 -16.67 -8.80 9.64
N VAL A 285 -17.42 -9.83 10.01
CA VAL A 285 -17.03 -10.82 11.02
C VAL A 285 -17.06 -12.20 10.37
N GLY A 286 -16.11 -13.04 10.74
CA GLY A 286 -15.95 -14.32 10.06
C GLY A 286 -15.02 -15.28 10.76
N ILE A 287 -14.76 -16.37 10.06
CA ILE A 287 -13.73 -17.35 10.41
C ILE A 287 -12.59 -17.31 9.40
N TYR A 288 -11.39 -17.66 9.81
CA TYR A 288 -10.25 -17.80 8.93
C TYR A 288 -9.53 -19.13 9.14
N GLU A 289 -9.01 -19.67 8.04
CA GLU A 289 -8.32 -20.96 8.02
C GLU A 289 -6.97 -20.79 7.31
N TRP A 290 -5.89 -21.17 7.97
CA TRP A 290 -4.56 -21.16 7.36
C TRP A 290 -4.41 -22.28 6.36
N GLN A 291 -3.87 -21.97 5.18
CA GLN A 291 -3.58 -22.97 4.17
C GLN A 291 -2.22 -23.62 4.40
N GLU A 292 -2.06 -24.84 3.92
CA GLU A 292 -0.78 -25.56 3.97
C GLU A 292 0.26 -24.97 3.00
N GLU A 293 -0.20 -24.41 1.89
CA GLU A 293 0.65 -23.75 0.92
C GLU A 293 1.20 -22.42 1.47
N ALA A 294 2.52 -22.25 1.37
CA ALA A 294 3.19 -20.96 1.57
C ALA A 294 3.41 -20.25 0.24
N SER A 295 3.57 -18.93 0.27
CA SER A 295 3.86 -18.17 -0.95
C SER A 295 5.23 -18.52 -1.53
N SER A 296 5.25 -18.80 -2.84
CA SER A 296 6.48 -19.02 -3.61
C SER A 296 7.14 -17.71 -4.07
N VAL A 297 6.46 -16.57 -3.90
CA VAL A 297 6.90 -15.25 -4.39
C VAL A 297 7.36 -14.35 -3.23
N VAL A 298 6.66 -14.42 -2.09
CA VAL A 298 6.98 -13.64 -0.88
C VAL A 298 7.37 -14.62 0.21
N GLN A 299 8.67 -14.78 0.43
CA GLN A 299 9.20 -15.75 1.38
C GLN A 299 8.73 -15.41 2.82
N GLY A 300 8.24 -16.43 3.54
CA GLY A 300 7.68 -16.26 4.90
C GLY A 300 6.26 -15.72 4.95
N ALA A 301 5.59 -15.59 3.80
CA ALA A 301 4.18 -15.27 3.73
C ALA A 301 3.34 -16.53 3.51
N PHE A 302 2.16 -16.58 4.14
CA PHE A 302 1.29 -17.75 4.17
C PHE A 302 -0.12 -17.37 3.75
N PHE A 303 -0.83 -18.29 3.09
CA PHE A 303 -2.21 -18.04 2.71
C PHE A 303 -3.17 -18.33 3.87
N ALA A 304 -4.18 -17.50 4.01
CA ALA A 304 -5.30 -17.72 4.91
C ALA A 304 -6.61 -17.40 4.20
N LYS A 305 -7.57 -18.32 4.28
CA LYS A 305 -8.91 -18.14 3.72
C LYS A 305 -9.80 -17.48 4.77
N PHE A 306 -10.21 -16.24 4.53
CA PHE A 306 -11.12 -15.48 5.39
C PHE A 306 -12.55 -15.64 4.87
N THR A 307 -13.37 -16.41 5.58
CA THR A 307 -14.79 -16.62 5.26
C THR A 307 -15.65 -15.64 6.05
N MET A 308 -16.38 -14.80 5.33
CA MET A 308 -17.22 -13.74 5.88
C MET A 308 -18.59 -14.32 6.26
N THR A 309 -18.90 -14.36 7.55
CA THR A 309 -20.16 -14.95 8.06
C THR A 309 -21.18 -13.89 8.44
N GLN A 310 -20.72 -12.68 8.79
CA GLN A 310 -21.58 -11.54 9.07
C GLN A 310 -21.02 -10.30 8.38
N MET A 311 -21.94 -9.45 7.91
CA MET A 311 -21.57 -8.15 7.35
C MET A 311 -22.54 -7.09 7.84
N TYR A 312 -21.99 -5.93 8.14
CA TYR A 312 -22.71 -4.74 8.53
C TYR A 312 -22.21 -3.54 7.76
N LEU A 313 -23.10 -2.57 7.56
CA LEU A 313 -22.79 -1.33 6.86
C LEU A 313 -23.38 -0.15 7.62
N THR A 314 -22.57 0.88 7.79
CA THR A 314 -22.97 2.15 8.44
C THR A 314 -22.69 3.29 7.47
N PRO A 315 -23.73 3.93 6.90
CA PRO A 315 -23.54 5.18 6.17
C PRO A 315 -23.11 6.27 7.14
N MET A 316 -22.09 7.04 6.81
CA MET A 316 -21.52 8.09 7.68
C MET A 316 -21.95 9.50 7.25
N SER A 317 -22.84 9.60 6.24
CA SER A 317 -23.45 10.84 5.80
C SER A 317 -24.88 10.60 5.28
N ASP A 318 -25.71 11.65 5.29
CA ASP A 318 -27.07 11.59 4.74
C ASP A 318 -27.06 11.33 3.22
N GLU A 319 -26.08 11.89 2.52
CA GLU A 319 -25.87 11.66 1.09
C GLU A 319 -25.58 10.17 0.79
N MET A 320 -24.71 9.54 1.57
CA MET A 320 -24.41 8.12 1.40
C MET A 320 -25.62 7.25 1.74
N ALA A 321 -26.35 7.56 2.82
CA ALA A 321 -27.59 6.86 3.15
C ALA A 321 -28.62 6.99 2.02
N ALA A 322 -28.80 8.18 1.45
CA ALA A 322 -29.69 8.40 0.32
C ALA A 322 -29.25 7.61 -0.93
N SER A 323 -27.95 7.59 -1.25
CA SER A 323 -27.40 6.82 -2.37
C SER A 323 -27.66 5.32 -2.21
N LEU A 324 -27.38 4.76 -1.02
CA LEU A 324 -27.63 3.33 -0.74
C LEU A 324 -29.12 2.97 -0.83
N ASN A 325 -30.00 3.89 -0.44
CA ASN A 325 -31.45 3.69 -0.52
C ASN A 325 -32.00 3.71 -1.97
N GLN A 326 -31.26 4.21 -2.96
CA GLN A 326 -31.67 4.12 -4.36
C GLN A 326 -31.65 2.69 -4.90
N GLY A 327 -30.80 1.83 -4.32
CA GLY A 327 -30.64 0.41 -4.69
C GLY A 327 -31.03 -0.56 -3.58
N LEU A 328 -31.89 -0.15 -2.64
CA LEU A 328 -32.22 -0.92 -1.44
C LEU A 328 -32.81 -2.30 -1.81
N PRO A 329 -32.21 -3.43 -1.38
CA PRO A 329 -32.77 -4.75 -1.63
C PRO A 329 -34.18 -4.90 -1.03
N VAL A 330 -35.04 -5.66 -1.70
CA VAL A 330 -36.40 -5.95 -1.23
C VAL A 330 -36.34 -6.58 0.17
N GLY A 331 -37.11 -6.02 1.11
CA GLY A 331 -37.18 -6.52 2.49
C GLY A 331 -36.04 -6.07 3.42
N MET A 332 -35.28 -5.04 3.02
CA MET A 332 -34.39 -4.32 3.93
C MET A 332 -35.03 -3.02 4.43
N ASP A 333 -34.72 -2.66 5.68
CA ASP A 333 -35.03 -1.34 6.21
C ASP A 333 -34.13 -0.28 5.53
N PRO A 334 -34.63 0.95 5.29
CA PRO A 334 -33.82 2.02 4.73
C PRO A 334 -32.59 2.32 5.58
N PHE A 335 -31.47 2.53 4.91
CA PHE A 335 -30.24 3.01 5.53
C PHE A 335 -30.44 4.40 6.12
N LYS A 336 -29.85 4.64 7.29
CA LYS A 336 -29.85 5.93 7.98
C LYS A 336 -28.43 6.29 8.38
N ASN A 337 -28.10 7.57 8.27
CA ASN A 337 -26.81 8.10 8.67
C ASN A 337 -26.49 7.74 10.14
N GLY A 338 -25.29 7.21 10.37
CA GLY A 338 -24.78 6.76 11.67
C GLY A 338 -25.44 5.49 12.20
N GLN A 339 -26.32 4.82 11.44
CA GLN A 339 -26.99 3.59 11.88
C GLN A 339 -26.41 2.37 11.18
N LYS A 340 -25.94 1.42 11.99
CA LYS A 340 -25.41 0.13 11.54
C LYS A 340 -26.55 -0.76 11.04
N ALA A 341 -26.54 -1.08 9.75
CA ALA A 341 -27.47 -2.00 9.10
C ALA A 341 -26.85 -3.39 8.99
N ASN A 342 -27.64 -4.44 9.24
CA ASN A 342 -27.21 -5.83 9.11
C ASN A 342 -27.47 -6.34 7.69
N LEU A 343 -26.41 -6.79 7.02
CA LEU A 343 -26.42 -7.30 5.65
C LEU A 343 -26.25 -8.83 5.59
N THR A 344 -26.17 -9.48 6.74
CA THR A 344 -25.93 -10.93 6.84
C THR A 344 -27.03 -11.72 6.14
N GLY A 345 -26.62 -12.60 5.21
CA GLY A 345 -27.53 -13.41 4.39
C GLY A 345 -28.38 -12.63 3.39
N LYS A 346 -28.10 -11.34 3.19
CA LYS A 346 -28.78 -10.51 2.18
C LYS A 346 -28.02 -10.57 0.87
N ASN A 347 -28.77 -10.55 -0.25
CA ASN A 347 -28.19 -10.41 -1.58
C ASN A 347 -27.75 -8.97 -1.80
N LEU A 348 -26.44 -8.78 -2.00
CA LEU A 348 -25.85 -7.49 -2.32
C LEU A 348 -24.79 -7.69 -3.40
N PRO A 349 -25.20 -7.78 -4.68
CA PRO A 349 -24.27 -7.95 -5.79
C PRO A 349 -23.22 -6.84 -5.88
N ALA A 350 -23.56 -5.61 -5.47
CA ALA A 350 -22.62 -4.48 -5.40
C ALA A 350 -21.42 -4.73 -4.46
N PHE A 351 -21.56 -5.64 -3.51
CA PHE A 351 -20.49 -6.08 -2.60
C PHE A 351 -20.03 -7.52 -2.89
N GLY A 352 -20.41 -8.09 -4.04
CA GLY A 352 -20.06 -9.47 -4.41
C GLY A 352 -20.71 -10.54 -3.53
N MET A 353 -21.81 -10.20 -2.83
CA MET A 353 -22.49 -11.12 -1.92
C MET A 353 -23.70 -11.76 -2.58
N SER A 354 -23.80 -13.08 -2.43
CA SER A 354 -25.04 -13.84 -2.67
C SER A 354 -25.52 -14.48 -1.37
N SER A 355 -26.84 -14.66 -1.23
CA SER A 355 -27.45 -15.40 -0.12
C SER A 355 -27.10 -16.89 -0.14
N ASP A 356 -26.62 -17.38 -1.29
CA ASP A 356 -26.52 -18.80 -1.59
C ASP A 356 -25.11 -19.34 -1.37
N SER A 357 -24.12 -18.47 -1.08
CA SER A 357 -22.75 -18.89 -0.80
C SER A 357 -22.01 -17.87 0.08
N PRO A 358 -21.25 -18.32 1.09
CA PRO A 358 -20.45 -17.41 1.89
C PRO A 358 -19.35 -16.78 1.03
N SER A 359 -19.22 -15.46 1.11
CA SER A 359 -18.11 -14.73 0.51
C SER A 359 -16.83 -15.03 1.27
N TYR A 360 -15.72 -15.22 0.56
CA TYR A 360 -14.41 -15.40 1.16
C TYR A 360 -13.31 -14.69 0.37
N GLU A 361 -12.21 -14.41 1.05
CA GLU A 361 -10.97 -13.90 0.48
C GLU A 361 -9.85 -14.90 0.79
N ASP A 362 -9.13 -15.32 -0.23
CA ASP A 362 -7.91 -16.10 -0.08
C ASP A 362 -6.71 -15.16 -0.06
N ASP A 363 -6.36 -14.73 1.16
CA ASP A 363 -5.46 -13.62 1.40
C ASP A 363 -4.05 -14.12 1.75
N LEU A 364 -3.03 -13.38 1.31
CA LEU A 364 -1.65 -13.62 1.67
C LEU A 364 -1.32 -12.83 2.92
N VAL A 365 -0.95 -13.52 3.98
CA VAL A 365 -0.58 -12.92 5.26
C VAL A 365 0.93 -12.96 5.42
N TYR A 366 1.52 -11.80 5.65
CA TYR A 366 2.95 -11.66 5.91
C TYR A 366 3.17 -10.80 7.16
N LEU A 367 4.05 -11.23 8.05
CA LEU A 367 4.41 -10.51 9.25
C LEU A 367 5.91 -10.18 9.20
N LYS A 368 6.27 -8.93 9.49
CA LYS A 368 7.67 -8.53 9.62
C LYS A 368 7.80 -7.40 10.64
N GLN A 369 8.70 -7.52 11.61
CA GLN A 369 8.97 -6.48 12.61
C GLN A 369 7.67 -5.87 13.22
N ASN A 370 6.75 -6.74 13.65
CA ASN A 370 5.44 -6.34 14.21
C ASN A 370 4.60 -5.46 13.27
N ARG A 371 4.71 -5.69 11.96
CA ARG A 371 3.85 -5.12 10.92
C ARG A 371 3.18 -6.24 10.16
N LEU A 372 1.86 -6.18 10.08
CA LEU A 372 1.03 -7.16 9.39
C LEU A 372 0.71 -6.66 7.99
N PHE A 373 1.04 -7.45 6.98
CA PHE A 373 0.73 -7.20 5.60
C PHE A 373 -0.30 -8.23 5.12
N LEU A 374 -1.28 -7.75 4.37
CA LEU A 374 -2.26 -8.58 3.64
C LEU A 374 -2.04 -8.40 2.12
N GLN A 375 -2.58 -9.28 1.30
CA GLN A 375 -2.40 -9.29 -0.15
C GLN A 375 -3.08 -8.11 -0.84
N ALA A 376 -2.42 -7.49 -1.82
CA ALA A 376 -2.99 -6.44 -2.65
C ALA A 376 -4.28 -6.89 -3.33
N ARG A 377 -5.31 -6.04 -3.25
CA ARG A 377 -6.53 -6.23 -4.04
C ARG A 377 -6.16 -6.17 -5.52
N PRO A 378 -6.76 -7.01 -6.38
CA PRO A 378 -6.56 -6.89 -7.81
C PRO A 378 -6.98 -5.52 -8.32
N VAL A 379 -6.30 -5.03 -9.36
CA VAL A 379 -6.49 -3.66 -9.89
C VAL A 379 -7.89 -3.39 -10.44
N ASP A 380 -8.63 -4.45 -10.78
CA ASP A 380 -10.02 -4.39 -11.19
C ASP A 380 -11.01 -4.29 -10.02
N GLY A 381 -10.55 -4.35 -8.78
CA GLY A 381 -11.36 -4.25 -7.56
C GLY A 381 -12.15 -5.49 -7.15
N GLY A 382 -12.11 -6.57 -7.94
CA GLY A 382 -12.77 -7.81 -7.57
C GLY A 382 -12.14 -8.49 -6.34
N MET A 383 -12.78 -9.54 -5.85
CA MET A 383 -12.31 -10.30 -4.68
C MET A 383 -11.15 -11.26 -5.01
N LEU A 384 -10.43 -11.71 -3.99
CA LEU A 384 -9.44 -12.80 -4.02
C LEU A 384 -10.12 -14.15 -3.81
N SER A 385 -11.24 -14.39 -4.50
CA SER A 385 -12.10 -15.56 -4.29
C SER A 385 -11.59 -16.83 -4.99
N SER A 386 -10.34 -16.85 -5.46
CA SER A 386 -9.69 -18.01 -6.07
C SER A 386 -8.16 -17.85 -6.13
N ILE A 387 -7.44 -18.96 -6.36
CA ILE A 387 -5.98 -18.97 -6.47
C ILE A 387 -5.51 -18.12 -7.68
N GLU A 388 -6.27 -18.13 -8.77
CA GLU A 388 -5.96 -17.36 -9.99
C GLU A 388 -6.01 -15.87 -9.71
N ARG A 389 -6.89 -15.43 -8.80
CA ARG A 389 -7.05 -14.03 -8.36
C ARG A 389 -5.96 -13.55 -7.41
N ARG A 390 -5.13 -14.45 -6.85
CA ARG A 390 -4.01 -14.06 -5.97
C ARG A 390 -3.07 -13.11 -6.71
N THR A 391 -2.67 -12.01 -6.10
CA THR A 391 -1.75 -11.03 -6.72
C THR A 391 -0.30 -11.24 -6.31
N TYR A 392 -0.04 -11.96 -5.21
CA TYR A 392 1.30 -12.16 -4.62
C TYR A 392 2.05 -10.84 -4.31
N SER A 393 1.32 -9.73 -4.31
CA SER A 393 1.81 -8.40 -3.94
C SER A 393 1.24 -8.05 -2.57
N LEU A 394 1.98 -7.28 -1.78
CA LEU A 394 1.51 -6.87 -0.46
C LEU A 394 0.77 -5.54 -0.56
N GLN A 395 -0.29 -5.40 0.23
CA GLN A 395 -0.83 -4.09 0.61
C GLN A 395 0.14 -3.42 1.56
N ARG A 396 -0.10 -2.14 1.82
CA ARG A 396 0.51 -1.47 2.97
C ARG A 396 0.24 -2.24 4.26
N ASP A 397 1.21 -2.16 5.17
CA ASP A 397 1.12 -2.72 6.50
C ASP A 397 0.00 -2.12 7.37
N LEU A 398 -0.37 -2.96 8.32
CA LEU A 398 -1.16 -2.65 9.49
C LEU A 398 -0.24 -2.73 10.72
N ILE A 399 -0.42 -1.80 11.64
CA ILE A 399 0.34 -1.71 12.89
C ILE A 399 -0.51 -2.20 14.06
N ASN A 400 0.10 -2.89 15.02
CA ASN A 400 -0.56 -3.24 16.28
C ASN A 400 -0.38 -2.09 17.31
N PRO A 401 -1.43 -1.32 17.64
CA PRO A 401 -1.29 -0.17 18.51
C PRO A 401 -1.04 -0.57 19.97
N GLU A 402 -1.45 -1.75 20.41
CA GLU A 402 -1.32 -2.17 21.82
C GLU A 402 0.12 -2.52 22.20
N LEU A 403 0.86 -3.13 21.28
CA LEU A 403 2.28 -3.46 21.48
C LEU A 403 3.14 -2.20 21.57
N SER A 404 2.85 -1.18 20.76
CA SER A 404 3.60 0.09 20.80
C SER A 404 3.48 0.83 22.14
N PHE A 405 2.41 0.60 22.90
CA PHE A 405 2.22 1.17 24.23
C PHE A 405 3.01 0.42 25.32
N GLN A 406 3.11 -0.91 25.22
CA GLN A 406 3.87 -1.72 26.19
C GLN A 406 5.37 -1.45 26.11
N ASP A 407 5.92 -1.29 24.90
CA ASP A 407 7.32 -0.89 24.71
C ASP A 407 7.61 0.49 25.31
N LEU A 408 6.65 1.41 25.17
CA LEU A 408 6.72 2.74 25.79
C LEU A 408 6.74 2.66 27.32
N LEU A 409 5.92 1.79 27.91
CA LEU A 409 5.90 1.57 29.36
C LEU A 409 7.20 0.95 29.87
N LEU A 410 7.76 -0.01 29.14
CA LEU A 410 9.02 -0.67 29.50
C LEU A 410 10.19 0.34 29.48
N LEU A 411 10.25 1.19 28.45
CA LEU A 411 11.26 2.24 28.34
C LEU A 411 11.14 3.26 29.48
N ASN A 412 9.92 3.68 29.82
CA ASN A 412 9.68 4.59 30.95
C ASN A 412 10.04 3.94 32.30
N PHE A 413 9.81 2.64 32.46
CA PHE A 413 10.19 1.91 33.67
C PHE A 413 11.71 1.82 33.84
N ILE A 414 12.45 1.60 32.75
CA ILE A 414 13.92 1.57 32.78
C ILE A 414 14.48 2.96 33.12
N VAL A 415 13.93 4.04 32.55
CA VAL A 415 14.33 5.42 32.89
C VAL A 415 14.05 5.71 34.37
N LEU A 416 12.91 5.29 34.91
CA LEU A 416 12.57 5.43 36.34
C LEU A 416 13.44 4.59 37.30
N LEU A 417 14.17 3.59 36.80
CA LEU A 417 15.09 2.77 37.58
C LEU A 417 16.53 3.30 37.51
N ILE A 418 16.85 4.10 36.51
CA ILE A 418 18.18 4.71 36.30
C ILE A 418 18.30 6.07 37.00
N PHE A 419 17.17 6.74 37.27
CA PHE A 419 17.07 7.95 38.09
C PHE A 419 16.49 7.63 39.48
#